data_AF-A0A3L7PJ90-F1
#
_entry.id   AF-A0A3L7PJ90-F1
#
_cell.length_a   1.000
_cell.length_b   1.000
_cell.length_c   1.000
_cell.angle_alpha   90.00
_cell.angle_beta   90.00
_cell.angle_gamma   90.00
#
_symmetry.space_group_name_H-M   'P 1'
#
loop_
_entity.id
_entity.type
_entity.pdbx_description
1 polymer ?
#
loop_
_entity_poly.entity_id
_entity_poly.type
_entity_poly.pdbx_seq_one_letter_code
_entity_poly.pdbx_strand_id
1 'polypeptide(L)'
;MQPVSNRLQGVLKDISGKVSAPAQVLIDCGESGINIRPKQYGDFGSHDGIGAPIYLELYEGELRLIVWSDINQQEPTHVISLEGARESLRIASVTDTPSSWIT
;
A
#
# COMPACT_ATOMS: atom_id res chain seq x y z
N MET A 1 -10.40 -16.93 13.19
CA MET A 1 -10.06 -16.85 11.75
C MET A 1 -8.58 -17.23 11.64
N GLN A 2 -8.18 -18.16 10.78
CA GLN A 2 -6.74 -18.44 10.62
C GLN A 2 -6.10 -17.28 9.85
N PRO A 3 -4.89 -16.83 10.21
CA PRO A 3 -4.19 -15.80 9.45
C PRO A 3 -3.91 -16.32 8.04
N VAL A 4 -4.36 -15.56 7.04
CA VAL A 4 -4.08 -15.84 5.64
C VAL A 4 -2.76 -15.18 5.29
N SER A 5 -1.80 -15.97 4.83
CA SER A 5 -0.53 -15.47 4.30
C SER A 5 -0.37 -15.88 2.84
N ASN A 6 -0.06 -14.92 1.97
CA ASN A 6 0.23 -15.13 0.57
C ASN A 6 1.67 -14.71 0.26
N ARG A 7 2.40 -15.56 -0.45
CA ARG A 7 3.73 -15.23 -0.95
C ARG A 7 3.65 -14.91 -2.43
N LEU A 8 4.02 -13.69 -2.78
CA LEU A 8 4.13 -13.23 -4.16
C LEU A 8 5.59 -13.21 -4.58
N GLN A 9 5.87 -13.69 -5.78
CA GLN A 9 7.19 -13.64 -6.40
C GLN A 9 7.04 -13.18 -7.84
N GLY A 10 7.90 -12.28 -8.27
CA GLY A 10 7.89 -11.77 -9.63
C GLY A 10 9.10 -10.88 -9.94
N VAL A 11 9.10 -10.29 -11.12
CA VAL A 11 10.09 -9.30 -11.52
C VAL A 11 9.39 -7.96 -11.61
N LEU A 12 9.75 -7.02 -10.73
CA LEU A 12 9.32 -5.64 -10.84
C LEU A 12 10.13 -4.99 -11.95
N LYS A 13 9.43 -4.37 -12.90
CA LYS A 13 10.04 -3.60 -13.97
C LYS A 13 9.74 -2.15 -13.69
N ASP A 14 10.77 -1.32 -13.76
CA ASP A 14 10.59 0.11 -13.78
C ASP A 14 9.71 0.49 -14.98
N ILE A 15 8.92 1.56 -14.84
CA ILE A 15 8.02 2.02 -15.90
C ILE A 15 8.78 2.43 -17.17
N SER A 16 10.05 2.83 -17.05
CA SER A 16 10.93 3.11 -18.21
C SER A 16 11.41 1.84 -18.93
N GLY A 17 11.21 0.66 -18.35
CA GLY A 17 11.64 -0.64 -18.87
C GLY A 17 13.15 -0.92 -18.77
N LYS A 18 13.95 0.02 -18.26
CA LYS A 18 15.42 -0.09 -18.23
C LYS A 18 15.96 -0.90 -17.06
N VAL A 19 15.21 -0.96 -15.97
CA VAL A 19 15.62 -1.62 -14.74
C VAL A 19 14.56 -2.65 -14.38
N SER A 20 15.01 -3.85 -14.04
CA SER A 20 14.14 -4.90 -13.54
C SER A 20 14.82 -5.61 -12.38
N ALA A 21 14.08 -5.84 -11.30
CA ALA A 21 14.58 -6.51 -10.11
C ALA A 21 13.62 -7.63 -9.69
N PRO A 22 14.13 -8.80 -9.29
CA PRO A 22 13.29 -9.81 -8.66
C PRO A 22 12.75 -9.27 -7.33
N ALA A 23 11.44 -9.42 -7.11
CA ALA A 23 10.79 -9.07 -5.87
C ALA A 23 10.11 -10.31 -5.28
N GLN A 24 10.32 -10.50 -3.99
CA GLN A 24 9.61 -11.48 -3.18
C GLN A 24 8.91 -10.72 -2.06
N VAL A 25 7.59 -10.84 -1.98
CA VAL A 25 6.78 -10.13 -1.00
C VAL A 25 5.90 -11.14 -0.28
N LEU A 26 5.94 -11.11 1.05
CA LEU A 26 4.97 -11.81 1.89
C LEU A 26 3.87 -10.82 2.26
N ILE A 27 2.62 -11.22 2.09
CA ILE A 27 1.45 -10.47 2.53
C ILE A 27 0.73 -11.33 3.55
N ASP A 28 0.51 -10.82 4.76
CA ASP A 28 -0.18 -11.54 5.82
C ASP A 28 -1.19 -10.64 6.54
N CYS A 29 -2.31 -11.23 6.97
CA CYS A 29 -3.30 -10.54 7.78
C CYS A 29 -2.97 -10.73 9.27
N GLY A 30 -2.67 -9.63 9.95
CA GLY A 30 -2.61 -9.54 11.42
C GLY A 30 -3.99 -9.29 12.03
N GLU A 31 -4.02 -9.04 13.34
CA GLU A 31 -5.28 -8.80 14.08
C GLU A 31 -5.98 -7.50 13.67
N SER A 32 -5.22 -6.47 13.30
CA SER A 32 -5.74 -5.11 13.06
C SER A 32 -5.47 -4.57 11.64
N GLY A 33 -4.90 -5.40 10.76
CA GLY A 33 -4.47 -4.93 9.45
C GLY A 33 -3.71 -5.97 8.62
N ILE A 34 -3.15 -5.51 7.50
CA ILE A 34 -2.41 -6.30 6.52
C ILE A 34 -0.96 -5.84 6.51
N ASN A 35 -0.05 -6.77 6.74
CA ASN A 35 1.39 -6.57 6.60
C ASN A 35 1.82 -6.83 5.15
N ILE A 36 2.65 -5.95 4.61
CA ILE A 36 3.31 -6.14 3.31
C ILE A 36 4.81 -6.15 3.56
N ARG A 37 5.45 -7.29 3.26
CA ARG A 37 6.80 -7.63 3.71
C ARG A 37 7.70 -8.00 2.54
N PRO A 38 8.32 -7.01 1.88
CA PRO A 38 9.33 -7.26 0.88
C PRO A 38 10.57 -7.94 1.50
N LYS A 39 11.11 -8.96 0.84
CA LYS A 39 12.30 -9.67 1.32
C LYS A 39 13.49 -8.69 1.45
N GLN A 40 14.21 -8.77 2.57
CA GLN A 40 15.35 -7.89 2.94
C GLN A 40 14.96 -6.45 3.31
N TYR A 41 13.67 -6.18 3.49
CA TYR A 41 13.17 -4.94 4.07
C TYR A 41 12.45 -5.26 5.38
N GLY A 42 12.50 -4.35 6.34
CA GLY A 42 11.94 -4.52 7.66
C GLY A 42 11.70 -3.18 8.34
N ASP A 43 11.31 -3.24 9.60
CA ASP A 43 11.17 -2.09 10.50
C ASP A 43 12.23 -2.15 11.61
N PHE A 44 12.38 -1.03 12.33
CA PHE A 44 13.37 -0.88 13.40
C PHE A 44 13.21 -1.91 14.54
N GLY A 45 11.97 -2.29 14.86
CA GLY A 45 11.65 -3.05 16.08
C GLY A 45 11.68 -4.57 15.92
N SER A 46 11.78 -5.05 14.68
CA SER A 46 11.64 -6.48 14.35
C SER A 46 12.97 -7.13 13.98
N HIS A 47 13.06 -8.44 14.17
CA HIS A 47 14.19 -9.22 13.65
C HIS A 47 14.16 -9.28 12.12
N ASP A 48 15.33 -9.49 11.51
CA ASP A 48 15.48 -9.66 10.06
C ASP A 48 14.53 -10.70 9.49
N GLY A 49 13.83 -10.33 8.42
CA GLY A 49 12.82 -11.18 7.76
C GLY A 49 11.50 -11.31 8.53
N ILE A 50 11.40 -10.76 9.75
CA ILE A 50 10.17 -10.71 10.55
C ILE A 50 9.41 -9.39 10.39
N GLY A 51 10.13 -8.29 10.18
CA GLY A 51 9.51 -6.96 10.08
C GLY A 51 8.63 -6.72 8.85
N ALA A 52 7.83 -5.65 8.94
CA ALA A 52 6.95 -5.17 7.89
C ALA A 52 7.09 -3.64 7.72
N PRO A 53 7.82 -3.17 6.70
CA PRO A 53 7.98 -1.73 6.47
C PRO A 53 6.70 -1.04 5.94
N ILE A 54 5.68 -1.83 5.54
CA ILE A 54 4.42 -1.33 4.98
C ILE A 54 3.27 -2.06 5.68
N TYR A 55 2.33 -1.29 6.22
CA TYR A 55 1.18 -1.81 6.95
C TYR A 55 -0.11 -1.08 6.55
N LEU A 56 -1.16 -1.82 6.26
CA LEU A 56 -2.49 -1.29 5.97
C LEU A 56 -3.41 -1.61 7.16
N GLU A 57 -3.89 -0.59 7.86
CA GLU A 57 -4.69 -0.77 9.08
C GLU A 57 -6.04 -0.07 9.02
N LEU A 58 -6.97 -0.55 9.85
CA LEU A 58 -8.18 0.17 10.19
C LEU A 58 -8.01 0.73 11.61
N TYR A 59 -7.84 2.05 11.71
CA TYR A 59 -7.63 2.73 12.98
C TYR A 59 -8.67 3.83 13.17
N GLU A 60 -9.40 3.76 14.29
CA GLU A 60 -10.50 4.70 14.61
C GLU A 60 -11.55 4.85 13.49
N GLY A 61 -11.77 3.78 12.73
CA GLY A 61 -12.75 3.75 11.64
C GLY A 61 -12.22 4.29 10.29
N GLU A 62 -10.94 4.66 10.21
CA GLU A 62 -10.30 5.11 8.98
C GLU A 62 -9.33 4.07 8.44
N LEU A 63 -9.37 3.85 7.12
CA LEU A 63 -8.37 3.01 6.45
C LEU A 63 -7.11 3.85 6.22
N ARG A 64 -5.96 3.38 6.74
CA ARG A 64 -4.69 4.11 6.67
C ARG A 64 -3.57 3.22 6.17
N LEU A 65 -2.66 3.80 5.39
CA LEU A 65 -1.40 3.18 4.98
C LEU A 65 -0.26 3.75 5.84
N ILE A 66 0.42 2.88 6.56
CA ILE A 66 1.60 3.21 7.37
C ILE A 66 2.85 2.71 6.66
N VAL A 67 3.87 3.56 6.60
CA VAL A 67 5.16 3.25 5.97
C VAL A 67 6.32 3.64 6.88
N TRP A 68 7.23 2.69 7.09
CA TRP A 68 8.57 2.91 7.62
C TRP A 68 9.56 2.86 6.46
N SER A 69 9.90 4.03 5.90
CA SER A 69 10.85 4.12 4.78
C SER A 69 12.31 4.14 5.21
N ASP A 70 12.59 4.28 6.51
CA ASP A 70 13.93 4.26 7.11
C ASP A 70 13.94 3.26 8.27
N ILE A 71 14.73 2.19 8.12
CA ILE A 71 14.86 1.14 9.14
C ILE A 71 15.45 1.64 10.45
N ASN A 72 16.11 2.80 10.45
CA ASN A 72 16.73 3.39 11.65
C ASN A 72 15.75 4.25 12.46
N GLN A 73 14.50 4.41 12.00
CA GLN A 73 13.47 5.18 12.68
C GLN A 73 12.40 4.25 13.24
N GLN A 74 12.19 4.31 14.56
CA GLN A 74 11.20 3.50 15.24
C GLN A 74 9.77 3.91 14.87
N GLU A 75 9.52 5.22 14.80
CA GLU A 75 8.22 5.76 14.45
C GLU A 75 8.00 5.72 12.93
N PRO A 76 6.75 5.55 12.47
CA PRO A 76 6.45 5.54 11.05
C PRO A 76 6.82 6.86 10.41
N THR A 77 7.57 6.79 9.31
CA THR A 77 7.92 7.96 8.51
C THR A 77 6.71 8.60 7.85
N HIS A 78 5.68 7.81 7.55
CA HIS A 78 4.45 8.26 6.90
C HIS A 78 3.24 7.50 7.44
N VAL A 79 2.15 8.24 7.66
CA VAL A 79 0.81 7.71 7.88
C VAL A 79 -0.12 8.43 6.92
N ILE A 80 -0.73 7.70 6.00
CA ILE A 80 -1.53 8.24 4.90
C ILE A 80 -2.97 7.74 5.07
N SER A 81 -3.91 8.66 5.27
CA SER A 81 -5.34 8.34 5.24
C SER A 81 -5.78 8.02 3.81
N LEU A 82 -6.48 6.90 3.63
CA LEU A 82 -7.04 6.47 2.35
C LEU A 82 -8.51 6.87 2.18
N GLU A 83 -9.06 7.66 3.11
CA GLU A 83 -10.47 8.08 3.08
C GLU A 83 -10.81 8.88 1.82
N GLY A 84 -9.88 9.69 1.32
CA GLY A 84 -10.01 10.40 0.04
C GLY A 84 -9.94 9.50 -1.20
N ALA A 85 -9.44 8.26 -1.06
CA ALA A 85 -9.35 7.28 -2.13
C ALA A 85 -10.60 6.39 -2.25
N ARG A 86 -11.63 6.62 -1.41
CA ARG A 86 -12.91 5.91 -1.52
C ARG A 86 -13.50 6.09 -2.92
N GLU A 87 -13.88 4.98 -3.55
CA GLU A 87 -14.45 5.01 -4.91
C GLU A 87 -15.72 5.87 -5.03
N SER A 88 -16.46 6.02 -3.93
CA SER A 88 -17.65 6.89 -3.83
C SER A 88 -17.35 8.38 -4.00
N LEU A 89 -16.09 8.80 -3.89
CA LEU A 89 -15.65 10.18 -4.10
C LEU A 89 -15.23 10.45 -5.56
N ARG A 90 -15.34 9.45 -6.44
CA ARG A 90 -14.99 9.61 -7.85
C ARG A 90 -15.91 10.64 -8.51
N ILE A 91 -15.32 11.71 -9.05
CA ILE A 91 -16.06 12.71 -9.84
C ILE A 91 -16.44 12.06 -11.17
N ALA A 92 -17.73 12.09 -11.53
CA ALA A 92 -18.19 11.68 -12.85
C ALA A 92 -17.49 12.54 -13.91
N SER A 93 -16.92 11.92 -14.95
CA SER A 93 -16.21 12.64 -16.00
C SER A 93 -17.12 13.70 -16.63
N VAL A 94 -16.61 14.94 -16.74
CA VAL A 94 -17.27 16.09 -17.37
C VAL A 94 -17.37 15.88 -18.88
N THR A 95 -18.20 14.94 -19.32
CA THR A 95 -18.50 14.73 -20.75
C THR A 95 -20.00 14.69 -21.06
N ASP A 96 -20.87 14.91 -20.08
CA ASP A 96 -22.31 15.12 -20.29
C ASP A 96 -22.67 16.61 -20.34
N THR A 97 -22.12 17.33 -21.33
CA THR A 97 -22.75 18.60 -21.74
C THR A 97 -23.50 18.35 -23.05
N PRO A 98 -24.84 18.35 -23.06
CA PRO A 98 -25.61 18.34 -24.30
C PRO A 98 -25.25 19.60 -25.10
N SER A 99 -24.69 19.41 -26.30
CA SER A 99 -24.43 20.47 -27.25
C SER A 99 -25.75 21.03 -27.75
N SER A 100 -26.24 22.12 -27.14
CA SER A 100 -27.47 22.78 -27.57
C SER A 100 -27.39 24.30 -27.57
N TRP A 101 -26.30 24.90 -28.07
CA TRP A 101 -26.25 26.36 -28.33
C TRP A 101 -25.34 26.74 -29.50
N ILE A 102 -25.72 26.34 -30.72
CA ILE A 102 -25.38 27.10 -31.93
C ILE A 102 -26.70 27.28 -32.69
N THR A 103 -27.29 28.46 -32.57
CA THR A 103 -28.35 28.99 -33.44
C THR A 103 -27.76 30.17 -34.18
#